data_AF-A0A2N6ULB2-F1
#
_entry.id   AF-A0A2N6ULB2-F1
#
_cell.length_a   1.000
_cell.length_b   1.000
_cell.length_c   1.000
_cell.angle_alpha   90.00
_cell.angle_beta   90.00
_cell.angle_gamma   90.00
#
_symmetry.space_group_name_H-M   'P 1'
#
loop_
_entity.id
_entity.type
_entity.pdbx_description
1 polymer ?
#
loop_
_entity_poly.entity_id
_entity_poly.type
_entity_poly.pdbx_seq_one_letter_code
_entity_poly.pdbx_strand_id
1 'polypeptide(L)'
;MLDLSAKISSFRKMVWSNEKRKSEKELYESTDSSSKTLNEMKDRLDKNYRKYIEKRKEFANSRKNEKIANISQHKKTSYNKFKESLLNQLIDEIKDELIEYSKSEQYKEKLKIEASKVFKKLSEDNQDLILCVKRSDQDLFDFDTDIIDDTKIGGFVIKSKDLTYQYDYSLEKKLENYKYEIGSKFYKIISDEYEKEMEDENDSNN
;
A
#
# COMPACT_ATOMS: atom_id res chain seq x y z
N MET A 1 81.80 10.62 -74.47
CA MET A 1 81.56 9.38 -73.69
C MET A 1 81.47 9.80 -72.22
N LEU A 2 80.27 9.79 -71.61
CA LEU A 2 80.10 10.15 -70.19
C LEU A 2 80.87 9.13 -69.34
N ASP A 3 81.80 9.64 -68.52
CA ASP A 3 82.64 8.87 -67.60
C ASP A 3 81.79 7.96 -66.70
N LEU A 4 82.21 6.71 -66.54
CA LEU A 4 81.48 5.66 -65.83
C LEU A 4 81.20 6.08 -64.37
N SER A 5 82.12 6.83 -63.77
CA SER A 5 82.01 7.41 -62.44
C SER A 5 80.80 8.34 -62.28
N ALA A 6 80.54 9.20 -63.28
CA ALA A 6 79.45 10.15 -63.28
C ALA A 6 78.08 9.45 -63.40
N LYS A 7 78.02 8.37 -64.19
CA LYS A 7 76.81 7.54 -64.29
C LYS A 7 76.49 6.82 -62.99
N ILE A 8 77.50 6.26 -62.32
CA ILE A 8 77.34 5.59 -61.02
C ILE A 8 76.89 6.59 -59.94
N SER A 9 77.46 7.79 -59.92
CA SER A 9 77.06 8.85 -58.98
C SER A 9 75.61 9.30 -59.19
N SER A 10 75.20 9.52 -60.45
CA SER A 10 73.81 9.87 -60.79
C SER A 10 72.84 8.76 -60.41
N PHE A 11 73.20 7.49 -60.66
CA PHE A 11 72.38 6.35 -60.25
C PHE A 11 72.23 6.27 -58.73
N ARG A 12 73.32 6.43 -57.96
CA ARG A 12 73.27 6.46 -56.48
C ARG A 12 72.37 7.59 -55.97
N LYS A 13 72.47 8.79 -56.53
CA LYS A 13 71.58 9.92 -56.18
C LYS A 13 70.13 9.62 -56.51
N MET A 14 69.85 8.98 -57.63
CA MET A 14 68.50 8.58 -58.03
C MET A 14 67.92 7.55 -57.07
N VAL A 15 68.66 6.49 -56.74
CA VAL A 15 68.24 5.45 -55.79
C VAL A 15 67.99 6.07 -54.40
N TRP A 16 68.92 6.89 -53.90
CA TRP A 16 68.76 7.56 -52.61
C TRP A 16 67.56 8.50 -52.57
N SER A 17 67.33 9.28 -53.62
CA SER A 17 66.17 10.17 -53.75
C SER A 17 64.86 9.38 -53.76
N ASN A 18 64.84 8.23 -54.45
CA ASN A 18 63.66 7.37 -54.49
C ASN A 18 63.37 6.72 -53.12
N GLU A 19 64.41 6.21 -52.46
CA GLU A 19 64.27 5.60 -51.13
C GLU A 19 63.86 6.64 -50.08
N LYS A 20 64.42 7.85 -50.15
CA LYS A 20 64.02 8.97 -49.30
C LYS A 20 62.54 9.33 -49.50
N ARG A 21 62.07 9.45 -50.75
CA ARG A 21 60.66 9.72 -51.05
C ARG A 21 59.74 8.62 -50.54
N LYS A 22 60.16 7.36 -50.66
CA LYS A 22 59.39 6.21 -50.16
C LYS A 22 59.28 6.27 -48.63
N SER A 23 60.38 6.49 -47.94
CA SER A 23 60.41 6.64 -46.48
C SER A 23 59.58 7.83 -45.98
N GLU A 24 59.68 8.99 -46.64
CA GLU A 24 58.87 10.18 -46.30
C GLU A 24 57.37 9.92 -46.50
N LYS A 25 57.00 9.21 -47.57
CA LYS A 25 55.61 8.81 -47.83
C LYS A 25 55.09 7.85 -46.76
N GLU A 26 55.86 6.81 -46.42
CA GLU A 26 55.50 5.86 -45.36
C GLU A 26 55.35 6.55 -44.00
N LEU A 27 56.24 7.49 -43.67
CA LEU A 27 56.17 8.27 -42.44
C LEU A 27 54.91 9.16 -42.40
N TYR A 28 54.58 9.81 -43.51
CA TYR A 28 53.38 10.63 -43.62
C TYR A 28 52.11 9.79 -43.47
N GLU A 29 52.00 8.68 -44.20
CA GLU A 29 50.84 7.77 -44.14
C GLU A 29 50.68 7.17 -42.74
N SER A 30 51.78 6.79 -42.08
CA SER A 30 51.76 6.29 -40.70
C SER A 30 51.29 7.36 -39.72
N THR A 31 51.74 8.61 -39.88
CA THR A 31 51.35 9.74 -39.03
C THR A 31 49.88 10.12 -39.22
N ASP A 32 49.41 10.16 -40.47
CA ASP A 32 48.01 10.45 -40.80
C ASP A 32 47.07 9.36 -40.26
N SER A 33 47.43 8.08 -40.47
CA SER A 33 46.67 6.96 -39.92
C SER A 33 46.63 6.99 -38.39
N SER A 34 47.77 7.22 -37.74
CA SER A 34 47.84 7.29 -36.27
C SER A 34 47.00 8.43 -35.72
N SER A 35 47.01 9.58 -36.39
CA SER A 35 46.21 10.76 -35.99
C SER A 35 44.71 10.49 -36.13
N LYS A 36 44.29 9.84 -37.22
CA LYS A 36 42.89 9.43 -37.42
C LYS A 36 42.44 8.45 -36.34
N THR A 37 43.22 7.41 -36.09
CA THR A 37 42.92 6.43 -35.04
C THR A 37 42.85 7.08 -33.66
N LEU A 38 43.74 8.02 -33.35
CA LEU A 38 43.73 8.72 -32.06
C LEU A 38 42.46 9.57 -31.90
N ASN A 39 42.04 10.27 -32.95
CA ASN A 39 40.79 11.03 -32.94
C ASN A 39 39.57 10.12 -32.76
N GLU A 40 39.51 9.00 -33.48
CA GLU A 40 38.43 8.00 -33.31
C GLU A 40 38.37 7.44 -31.89
N MET A 41 39.51 7.13 -31.30
CA MET A 41 39.59 6.67 -29.90
C MET A 41 39.09 7.74 -28.93
N LYS A 42 39.48 9.00 -29.15
CA LYS A 42 39.06 10.14 -28.33
C LYS A 42 37.55 10.35 -28.40
N ASP A 43 36.97 10.33 -29.61
CA ASP A 43 35.53 10.48 -29.81
C ASP A 43 34.75 9.32 -29.19
N ARG A 44 35.27 8.09 -29.31
CA ARG A 44 34.67 6.92 -28.67
C ARG A 44 34.70 7.02 -27.15
N LEU A 45 35.81 7.49 -26.58
CA LEU A 45 35.95 7.73 -25.15
C LEU A 45 34.96 8.79 -24.65
N ASP A 46 34.85 9.93 -25.34
CA ASP A 46 33.91 11.00 -24.96
C ASP A 46 32.46 10.50 -25.04
N LYS A 47 32.10 9.79 -26.11
CA LYS A 47 30.77 9.20 -26.27
C LYS A 47 30.45 8.20 -25.16
N ASN A 48 31.40 7.35 -24.80
CA ASN A 48 31.23 6.38 -23.72
C ASN A 48 31.11 7.07 -22.35
N TYR A 49 31.90 8.12 -22.11
CA TYR A 49 31.84 8.88 -20.88
C TYR A 49 30.50 9.60 -20.72
N ARG A 50 29.99 10.25 -21.78
CA ARG A 50 28.66 10.87 -21.78
C ARG A 50 27.56 9.86 -21.46
N LYS A 51 27.57 8.70 -22.12
CA LYS A 51 26.63 7.60 -21.83
C LYS A 51 26.72 7.12 -20.38
N TYR A 52 27.92 7.04 -19.83
CA TYR A 52 28.11 6.65 -18.44
C TYR A 52 27.50 7.68 -17.47
N ILE A 53 27.76 8.97 -17.69
CA ILE A 53 27.20 10.06 -16.89
C ILE A 53 25.66 10.07 -16.97
N GLU A 54 25.11 9.87 -18.17
CA GLU A 54 23.66 9.83 -18.39
C GLU A 54 23.02 8.66 -17.61
N LYS A 55 23.56 7.44 -17.74
CA LYS A 55 23.13 6.29 -16.94
C LYS A 55 23.21 6.56 -15.43
N ARG A 56 24.26 7.26 -14.98
CA ARG A 56 24.44 7.60 -13.56
C ARG A 56 23.37 8.58 -13.08
N LYS A 57 22.99 9.57 -13.91
CA LYS A 57 21.90 10.51 -13.63
C LYS A 57 20.55 9.80 -13.58
N GLU A 58 20.26 8.95 -14.56
CA GLU A 58 19.04 8.13 -14.59
C GLU A 58 18.92 7.27 -13.34
N PHE A 59 20.00 6.59 -12.95
CA PHE A 59 20.02 5.78 -11.73
C PHE A 59 19.77 6.60 -10.46
N ALA A 60 20.38 7.78 -10.35
CA ALA A 60 20.17 8.68 -9.22
C ALA A 60 18.71 9.17 -9.16
N ASN A 61 18.13 9.53 -10.31
CA ASN A 61 16.73 9.94 -10.42
C ASN A 61 15.77 8.80 -10.06
N SER A 62 16.04 7.59 -10.57
CA SER A 62 15.25 6.40 -10.24
C SER A 62 15.26 6.12 -8.74
N ARG A 63 16.44 6.16 -8.09
CA ARG A 63 16.56 6.02 -6.63
C ARG A 63 15.85 7.13 -5.85
N LYS A 64 15.90 8.37 -6.33
CA LYS A 64 15.16 9.49 -5.70
C LYS A 64 13.65 9.21 -5.74
N ASN A 65 13.14 8.81 -6.90
CA ASN A 65 11.72 8.51 -7.08
C ASN A 65 11.28 7.31 -6.23
N GLU A 66 12.10 6.25 -6.18
CA GLU A 66 11.86 5.09 -5.32
C GLU A 66 11.78 5.49 -3.84
N LYS A 67 12.71 6.32 -3.36
CA LYS A 67 12.67 6.82 -1.98
C LYS A 67 11.40 7.63 -1.70
N ILE A 68 11.01 8.52 -2.60
CA ILE A 68 9.79 9.34 -2.45
C ILE A 68 8.56 8.43 -2.42
N ALA A 69 8.47 7.46 -3.32
CA ALA A 69 7.37 6.50 -3.37
C ALA A 69 7.29 5.67 -2.08
N ASN A 70 8.43 5.17 -1.58
CA ASN A 70 8.49 4.41 -0.33
C ASN A 70 8.04 5.27 0.87
N ILE A 71 8.50 6.52 0.97
CA ILE A 71 8.07 7.43 2.05
C ILE A 71 6.57 7.69 1.97
N SER A 72 6.04 7.96 0.77
CA SER A 72 4.60 8.18 0.55
C SER A 72 3.78 6.96 0.96
N GLN A 73 4.22 5.76 0.55
CA GLN A 73 3.57 4.51 0.90
C GLN A 73 3.60 4.27 2.42
N HIS A 74 4.76 4.48 3.08
CA HIS A 74 4.86 4.34 4.52
C HIS A 74 3.93 5.31 5.27
N LYS A 75 3.84 6.57 4.83
CA LYS A 75 2.90 7.55 5.40
C LYS A 75 1.46 7.08 5.26
N LYS A 76 1.05 6.64 4.06
CA LYS A 76 -0.30 6.13 3.79
C LYS A 76 -0.64 4.91 4.67
N THR A 77 0.28 3.96 4.78
CA THR A 77 0.09 2.78 5.65
C THR A 77 -0.01 3.19 7.12
N SER A 78 0.84 4.10 7.59
CA SER A 78 0.81 4.58 8.98
C SER A 78 -0.52 5.28 9.30
N TYR A 79 -0.99 6.12 8.39
CA TYR A 79 -2.27 6.83 8.54
C TYR A 79 -3.46 5.86 8.57
N ASN A 80 -3.48 4.84 7.70
CA ASN A 80 -4.51 3.82 7.72
C ASN A 80 -4.52 3.02 9.03
N LYS A 81 -3.34 2.65 9.55
CA LYS A 81 -3.22 1.98 10.86
C LYS A 81 -3.77 2.85 12.00
N PHE A 82 -3.50 4.15 11.96
CA PHE A 82 -4.06 5.10 12.92
C PHE A 82 -5.59 5.17 12.84
N LYS A 83 -6.15 5.30 11.62
CA LYS A 83 -7.61 5.26 11.40
C LYS A 83 -8.26 4.00 11.96
N GLU A 84 -7.66 2.84 11.69
CA GLU A 84 -8.14 1.55 12.18
C GLU A 84 -8.07 1.46 13.71
N SER A 85 -6.98 1.97 14.32
CA SER A 85 -6.84 2.03 15.77
C SER A 85 -7.94 2.85 16.43
N LEU A 86 -8.26 4.03 15.89
CA LEU A 86 -9.32 4.87 16.43
C LEU A 86 -10.70 4.22 16.27
N LEU A 87 -10.97 3.57 15.13
CA LEU A 87 -12.22 2.85 14.93
C LEU A 87 -12.37 1.71 15.95
N ASN A 88 -11.30 0.97 16.20
CA ASN A 88 -11.33 -0.10 17.20
C ASN A 88 -11.57 0.44 18.61
N GLN A 89 -10.95 1.56 18.98
CA GLN A 89 -11.22 2.25 20.25
C GLN A 89 -12.69 2.64 20.37
N LEU A 90 -13.27 3.26 19.33
CA LEU A 90 -14.69 3.60 19.32
C LEU A 90 -15.59 2.38 19.48
N ILE A 91 -15.27 1.27 18.80
CA ILE A 91 -16.04 0.03 18.92
C ILE A 91 -15.95 -0.55 20.32
N ASP A 92 -14.79 -0.48 20.96
CA ASP A 92 -14.60 -0.96 22.34
C ASP A 92 -15.32 -0.07 23.35
N GLU A 93 -15.30 1.26 23.19
CA GLU A 93 -16.11 2.19 23.99
C GLU A 93 -17.61 1.89 23.86
N ILE A 94 -18.11 1.64 22.64
CA ILE A 94 -19.50 1.24 22.42
C ILE A 94 -19.81 -0.08 23.13
N LYS A 95 -18.88 -1.05 23.16
CA LYS A 95 -19.10 -2.30 23.92
C LYS A 95 -19.21 -2.04 25.41
N ASP A 96 -18.34 -1.20 25.96
CA ASP A 96 -18.37 -0.85 27.38
C ASP A 96 -19.69 -0.15 27.75
N GLU A 97 -20.15 0.78 26.90
CA GLU A 97 -21.48 1.40 27.07
C GLU A 97 -22.62 0.38 26.97
N LEU A 98 -22.53 -0.59 26.05
CA LEU A 98 -23.53 -1.67 25.94
C LEU A 98 -23.55 -2.57 27.17
N ILE A 99 -22.39 -2.82 27.79
CA ILE A 99 -22.28 -3.56 29.05
C ILE A 99 -23.00 -2.80 30.17
N GLU A 100 -22.78 -1.50 30.31
CA GLU A 100 -23.49 -0.69 31.30
C GLU A 100 -24.99 -0.60 31.00
N TYR A 101 -25.35 -0.41 29.73
CA TYR A 101 -26.75 -0.41 29.29
C TYR A 101 -27.47 -1.72 29.63
N SER A 102 -26.80 -2.88 29.48
CA SER A 102 -27.38 -4.20 29.79
C SER A 102 -27.80 -4.36 31.26
N LYS A 103 -27.27 -3.52 32.16
CA LYS A 103 -27.64 -3.53 33.58
C LYS A 103 -28.83 -2.61 33.89
N SER A 104 -29.21 -1.74 32.95
CA SER A 104 -30.27 -0.74 33.15
C SER A 104 -31.68 -1.34 33.10
N GLU A 105 -32.63 -0.73 33.80
CA GLU A 105 -34.05 -1.11 33.71
C GLU A 105 -34.61 -0.88 32.30
N GLN A 106 -34.14 0.16 31.60
CA GLN A 106 -34.53 0.46 30.23
C GLN A 106 -34.20 -0.70 29.27
N TYR A 107 -33.04 -1.35 29.46
CA TYR A 107 -32.69 -2.54 28.70
C TYR A 107 -33.63 -3.70 29.02
N LYS A 108 -33.92 -3.96 30.30
CA LYS A 108 -34.80 -5.08 30.71
C LYS A 108 -36.20 -4.95 30.12
N GLU A 109 -36.79 -3.75 30.18
CA GLU A 109 -38.09 -3.48 29.57
C GLU A 109 -38.07 -3.72 28.06
N LYS A 110 -37.05 -3.18 27.37
CA LYS A 110 -36.89 -3.34 25.93
C LYS A 110 -36.66 -4.79 25.53
N LEU A 111 -35.84 -5.52 26.28
CA LEU A 111 -35.58 -6.93 26.09
C LEU A 111 -36.87 -7.73 26.21
N LYS A 112 -37.66 -7.51 27.27
CA LYS A 112 -38.93 -8.20 27.49
C LYS A 112 -39.88 -8.00 26.31
N ILE A 113 -40.02 -6.76 25.82
CA ILE A 113 -40.90 -6.43 24.69
C ILE A 113 -40.39 -7.03 23.38
N GLU A 114 -39.12 -6.81 23.02
CA GLU A 114 -38.54 -7.29 21.76
C GLU A 114 -38.50 -8.83 21.71
N ALA A 115 -37.98 -9.47 22.74
CA ALA A 115 -37.85 -10.92 22.79
C ALA A 115 -39.22 -11.61 22.74
N SER A 116 -40.19 -11.13 23.53
CA SER A 116 -41.55 -11.69 23.51
C SER A 116 -42.22 -11.52 22.15
N LYS A 117 -42.02 -10.38 21.48
CA LYS A 117 -42.60 -10.11 20.16
C LYS A 117 -41.98 -11.00 19.08
N VAL A 118 -40.65 -11.12 19.05
CA VAL A 118 -39.95 -11.95 18.06
C VAL A 118 -40.23 -13.43 18.32
N PHE A 119 -40.21 -13.87 19.58
CA PHE A 119 -40.51 -15.24 19.95
C PHE A 119 -41.93 -15.64 19.54
N LYS A 120 -42.95 -14.82 19.88
CA LYS A 120 -44.34 -15.07 19.46
C LYS A 120 -44.46 -15.23 17.94
N LYS A 121 -43.89 -14.29 17.20
CA LYS A 121 -43.92 -14.30 15.73
C LYS A 121 -43.30 -15.57 15.14
N LEU A 122 -42.15 -16.02 15.67
CA LEU A 122 -41.50 -17.24 15.17
C LEU A 122 -42.21 -18.51 15.66
N SER A 123 -42.82 -18.47 16.85
CA SER A 123 -43.55 -19.59 17.43
C SER A 123 -44.89 -19.87 16.76
N GLU A 124 -45.49 -18.87 16.10
CA GLU A 124 -46.67 -19.03 15.25
C GLU A 124 -46.41 -20.02 14.11
N ASP A 125 -45.18 -20.03 13.58
CA ASP A 125 -44.76 -20.90 12.48
C ASP A 125 -44.11 -22.22 12.96
N ASN A 126 -43.54 -22.27 14.18
CA ASN A 126 -42.83 -23.43 14.73
C ASN A 126 -42.99 -23.58 16.25
N GLN A 127 -43.59 -24.68 16.72
CA GLN A 127 -43.79 -24.95 18.17
C GLN A 127 -42.55 -25.46 18.91
N ASP A 128 -41.44 -25.68 18.20
CA ASP A 128 -40.21 -26.26 18.74
C ASP A 128 -39.11 -25.22 18.94
N LEU A 129 -39.47 -24.03 19.41
CA LEU A 129 -38.50 -22.96 19.72
C LEU A 129 -38.31 -22.78 21.23
N ILE A 130 -37.07 -22.49 21.62
CA ILE A 130 -36.68 -22.15 22.99
C ILE A 130 -36.05 -20.75 22.96
N LEU A 131 -36.55 -19.85 23.81
CA LEU A 131 -35.92 -18.56 24.05
C LEU A 131 -34.78 -18.73 25.05
N CYS A 132 -33.60 -18.25 24.70
CA CYS A 132 -32.42 -18.26 25.55
C CYS A 132 -32.04 -16.81 25.91
N VAL A 133 -31.84 -16.55 27.19
CA VAL A 133 -31.44 -15.24 27.73
C VAL A 133 -30.35 -15.40 28.78
N LYS A 134 -29.78 -14.30 29.26
CA LYS A 134 -28.85 -14.35 30.39
C LYS A 134 -29.57 -14.84 31.64
N ARG A 135 -28.83 -15.50 32.53
CA ARG A 135 -29.36 -15.96 33.82
C ARG A 135 -29.99 -14.84 34.65
N SER A 136 -29.42 -13.63 34.61
CA SER A 136 -29.97 -12.44 35.27
C SER A 136 -31.32 -11.96 34.72
N ASP A 137 -31.65 -12.36 33.50
CA ASP A 137 -32.77 -11.83 32.72
C ASP A 137 -33.91 -12.86 32.60
N GLN A 138 -33.74 -14.08 33.12
CA GLN A 138 -34.75 -15.15 33.05
C GLN A 138 -36.05 -14.75 33.77
N ASP A 139 -35.94 -14.10 34.93
CA ASP A 139 -37.07 -13.65 35.75
C ASP A 139 -37.96 -12.60 35.06
N LEU A 140 -37.54 -12.07 33.91
CA LEU A 140 -38.33 -11.12 33.12
C LEU A 140 -39.48 -11.79 32.34
N PHE A 141 -39.41 -13.11 32.16
CA PHE A 141 -40.31 -13.88 31.30
C PHE A 141 -41.14 -14.88 32.12
N ASP A 142 -42.43 -14.95 31.83
CA ASP A 142 -43.38 -15.82 32.53
C ASP A 142 -43.42 -17.26 31.97
N PHE A 143 -42.40 -17.67 31.20
CA PHE A 143 -42.32 -18.96 30.51
C PHE A 143 -40.89 -19.52 30.55
N ASP A 144 -40.75 -20.83 30.27
CA ASP A 144 -39.46 -21.51 30.33
C ASP A 144 -38.46 -20.92 29.32
N THR A 145 -37.34 -20.42 29.85
CA THR A 145 -36.21 -19.91 29.08
C THR A 145 -34.96 -20.71 29.39
N ASP A 146 -34.07 -20.82 28.41
CA ASP A 146 -32.75 -21.43 28.59
C ASP A 146 -31.67 -20.35 28.74
N ILE A 147 -30.47 -20.75 29.14
CA ILE A 147 -29.38 -19.83 29.46
C ILE A 147 -28.46 -19.68 28.24
N ILE A 148 -28.16 -18.42 27.86
CA ILE A 148 -27.05 -18.12 26.92
C ILE A 148 -25.74 -18.01 27.68
N ASP A 149 -24.63 -18.13 26.96
CA ASP A 149 -23.29 -17.95 27.52
C ASP A 149 -23.16 -16.60 28.26
N ASP A 150 -22.69 -16.66 29.50
CA ASP A 150 -22.48 -15.50 30.37
C ASP A 150 -21.41 -14.54 29.82
N THR A 151 -20.57 -15.00 28.88
CA THR A 151 -19.61 -14.12 28.20
C THR A 151 -20.27 -13.07 27.32
N LYS A 152 -21.52 -13.30 26.88
CA LYS A 152 -22.21 -12.34 26.02
C LYS A 152 -22.53 -11.06 26.79
N ILE A 153 -22.56 -9.91 26.13
CA ILE A 153 -22.99 -8.64 26.79
C ILE A 153 -24.46 -8.72 27.22
N GLY A 154 -25.34 -9.24 26.36
CA GLY A 154 -26.78 -9.34 26.60
C GLY A 154 -27.58 -9.59 25.32
N GLY A 155 -28.90 -9.45 25.41
CA GLY A 155 -29.86 -9.79 24.36
C GLY A 155 -30.41 -11.20 24.52
N PHE A 156 -30.90 -11.77 23.42
CA PHE A 156 -31.54 -13.08 23.43
C PHE A 156 -31.16 -13.91 22.20
N VAL A 157 -31.25 -15.22 22.32
CA VAL A 157 -31.05 -16.17 21.22
C VAL A 157 -32.27 -17.06 21.17
N ILE A 158 -32.80 -17.33 19.98
CA ILE A 158 -33.89 -18.28 19.80
C ILE A 158 -33.33 -19.51 19.11
N LYS A 159 -33.42 -20.66 19.75
CA LYS A 159 -32.92 -21.94 19.21
C LYS A 159 -34.06 -22.91 19.00
N SER A 160 -33.93 -23.77 18.00
CA SER A 160 -34.81 -24.91 17.84
C SER A 160 -34.53 -25.97 18.92
N LYS A 161 -35.54 -26.69 19.40
CA LYS A 161 -35.41 -27.78 20.38
C LYS A 161 -34.51 -28.91 19.89
N ASP A 162 -34.50 -29.15 18.58
CA ASP A 162 -33.63 -30.12 17.92
C ASP A 162 -32.20 -29.59 17.64
N LEU A 163 -31.91 -28.34 18.04
CA LEU A 163 -30.64 -27.64 17.86
C LEU A 163 -30.19 -27.48 16.40
N THR A 164 -31.11 -27.60 15.43
CA THR A 164 -30.77 -27.51 13.99
C THR A 164 -30.49 -26.08 13.52
N TYR A 165 -31.15 -25.09 14.12
CA TYR A 165 -30.94 -23.68 13.80
C TYR A 165 -31.05 -22.78 15.04
N GLN A 166 -30.40 -21.62 14.96
CA GLN A 166 -30.44 -20.58 15.98
C GLN A 166 -30.52 -19.19 15.34
N TYR A 167 -31.27 -18.30 15.96
CA TYR A 167 -31.35 -16.87 15.63
C TYR A 167 -30.71 -16.07 16.75
N ASP A 168 -29.59 -15.41 16.45
CA ASP A 168 -28.82 -14.63 17.41
C ASP A 168 -29.23 -13.15 17.37
N TYR A 169 -29.90 -12.70 18.43
CA TYR A 169 -30.30 -11.30 18.63
C TYR A 169 -29.52 -10.66 19.79
N SER A 170 -28.33 -11.17 20.10
CA SER A 170 -27.45 -10.57 21.11
C SER A 170 -27.03 -9.15 20.73
N LEU A 171 -26.73 -8.34 21.75
CA LEU A 171 -26.21 -6.98 21.57
C LEU A 171 -24.89 -6.98 20.78
N GLU A 172 -24.06 -7.99 20.98
CA GLU A 172 -22.83 -8.21 20.22
C GLU A 172 -23.11 -8.43 18.74
N LYS A 173 -24.10 -9.29 18.41
CA LYS A 173 -24.47 -9.53 17.03
C LYS A 173 -25.04 -8.28 16.38
N LYS A 174 -25.85 -7.51 17.11
CA LYS A 174 -26.33 -6.20 16.65
C LYS A 174 -25.15 -5.27 16.36
N LEU A 175 -24.18 -5.15 17.27
CA LEU A 175 -22.98 -4.33 17.06
C LEU A 175 -22.15 -4.80 15.86
N GLU A 176 -21.97 -6.11 15.69
CA GLU A 176 -21.26 -6.69 14.55
C GLU A 176 -21.93 -6.32 13.23
N ASN A 177 -23.27 -6.40 13.17
CA ASN A 177 -24.04 -6.01 11.98
C ASN A 177 -23.89 -4.51 11.67
N TYR A 178 -23.78 -3.65 12.69
CA TYR A 178 -23.55 -2.21 12.51
C TYR A 178 -22.09 -1.83 12.30
N LYS A 179 -21.12 -2.72 12.53
CA LYS A 179 -19.68 -2.42 12.46
C LYS A 179 -19.27 -1.81 11.11
N TYR A 180 -19.84 -2.32 10.01
CA TYR A 180 -19.59 -1.78 8.68
C TYR A 180 -20.13 -0.34 8.53
N GLU A 181 -21.35 -0.09 8.97
CA GLU A 181 -21.98 1.23 8.86
C GLU A 181 -21.26 2.26 9.75
N ILE A 182 -20.92 1.87 10.98
CA ILE A 182 -20.12 2.68 11.91
C ILE A 182 -18.77 3.02 11.26
N GLY A 183 -18.05 2.01 10.76
CA GLY A 183 -16.75 2.23 10.09
C GLY A 183 -16.86 3.13 8.87
N SER A 184 -17.90 2.95 8.04
CA SER A 184 -18.12 3.78 6.85
C SER A 184 -18.39 5.24 7.21
N LYS A 185 -19.23 5.51 8.21
CA LYS A 185 -19.51 6.89 8.64
C LYS A 185 -18.30 7.51 9.32
N PHE A 186 -17.63 6.75 10.18
CA PHE A 186 -16.43 7.18 10.89
C PHE A 186 -15.31 7.60 9.94
N TYR A 187 -15.01 6.78 8.93
CA TYR A 187 -13.98 7.12 7.95
C TYR A 187 -14.37 8.29 7.06
N LYS A 188 -15.65 8.49 6.78
CA LYS A 188 -16.13 9.68 6.07
C LYS A 188 -15.85 10.93 6.89
N ILE A 189 -16.26 10.96 8.15
CA ILE A 189 -16.05 12.10 9.06
C ILE A 189 -14.56 12.44 9.17
N ILE A 190 -13.69 11.44 9.41
CA ILE A 190 -12.24 11.70 9.51
C ILE A 190 -11.67 12.25 8.19
N SER A 191 -12.16 11.78 7.05
CA SER A 191 -11.65 12.24 5.75
C SER A 191 -12.11 13.66 5.45
N ASP A 192 -13.39 13.97 5.72
CA ASP A 192 -13.95 15.32 5.56
C ASP A 192 -13.24 16.33 6.48
N GLU A 193 -12.88 15.94 7.71
CA GLU A 193 -12.13 16.80 8.65
C GLU A 193 -10.68 17.03 8.19
N TYR A 194 -10.02 15.97 7.71
CA TYR A 194 -8.65 16.05 7.20
C TYR A 194 -8.55 16.91 5.93
N GLU A 195 -9.55 16.84 5.04
CA GLU A 195 -9.58 17.69 3.84
C GLU A 195 -9.70 19.19 4.20
N LYS A 196 -10.52 19.53 5.20
CA LYS A 196 -10.66 20.92 5.68
C LYS A 196 -9.37 21.45 6.30
N GLU A 197 -8.71 20.68 7.16
CA GLU A 197 -7.43 21.10 7.77
C GLU A 197 -6.36 21.40 6.70
N MET A 198 -6.34 20.64 5.61
CA MET A 198 -5.40 20.83 4.50
C MET A 198 -5.77 22.02 3.59
N GLU A 199 -7.06 22.36 3.48
CA GLU A 199 -7.51 23.58 2.79
C GLU A 199 -7.14 24.84 3.61
N ASP A 200 -7.36 24.81 4.93
CA ASP A 200 -7.02 25.92 5.84
C ASP A 200 -5.50 26.19 5.92
N GLU A 201 -4.65 25.15 5.84
CA GLU A 201 -3.18 25.31 5.79
C GLU A 201 -2.67 25.93 4.47
N ASN A 202 -3.41 25.76 3.37
CA ASN A 202 -3.05 26.35 2.07
C ASN A 202 -3.49 27.81 1.98
N ASP A 203 -4.63 28.17 2.57
CA ASP A 203 -5.11 29.56 2.63
C ASP A 203 -4.33 30.43 3.64
N SER A 204 -3.68 29.80 4.62
CA SER A 204 -2.81 30.48 5.61
C SER A 204 -1.41 30.84 5.06
N ASN A 205 -1.03 30.31 3.89
CA ASN A 205 0.28 30.50 3.27
C ASN A 205 0.26 31.41 2.02
N ASN A 206 -0.85 32.13 1.79
CA ASN A 206 -1.01 33.17 0.77
C ASN A 206 -1.21 34.55 1.41
#